data_AF-A0A0F9I7Q7-F1
#
_entry.id   AF-A0A0F9I7Q7-F1
#
_cell.length_a   1.000
_cell.length_b   1.000
_cell.length_c   1.000
_cell.angle_alpha   90.00
_cell.angle_beta   90.00
_cell.angle_gamma   90.00
#
_symmetry.space_group_name_H-M   'P 1'
#
loop_
_entity.id
_entity.type
_entity.pdbx_description
1 polymer ?
#
loop_
_entity_poly.entity_id
_entity_poly.type
_entity_poly.pdbx_seq_one_letter_code
_entity_poly.pdbx_strand_id
1 'polypeptide(L)'
;MATKAVRKQQEEAITRLRETLKPGDTVYTILRHVSRSGMSRSISVVQVGQDGGVFDWTWAVARAIGERIDEKYDGVKMSGCGMDMGFETVYRLSWKLFPDGFDCVGGKCPSADHSNRLKPPKGTCLDHVKRENGVCRDKNCKPWHHERHQGAYALKQRWI
;
A
#
# COMPACT_ATOMS: atom_id res chain seq x y z
N MET A 1 -3.79 8.08 24.52
CA MET A 1 -2.70 8.47 23.61
C MET A 1 -1.69 7.33 23.52
N ALA A 2 -1.13 7.06 22.35
CA ALA A 2 -0.07 6.04 22.20
C ALA A 2 1.17 6.43 23.01
N THR A 3 1.79 5.46 23.69
CA THR A 3 3.00 5.69 24.47
C THR A 3 4.19 5.99 23.55
N LYS A 4 5.24 6.62 24.09
CA LYS A 4 6.48 6.90 23.33
C LYS A 4 7.09 5.61 22.75
N ALA A 5 7.03 4.50 23.50
CA ALA A 5 7.50 3.20 23.05
C ALA A 5 6.69 2.66 21.86
N VAL A 6 5.35 2.78 21.90
CA VAL A 6 4.48 2.34 20.79
C VAL A 6 4.74 3.16 19.52
N ARG A 7 4.94 4.48 19.65
CA ARG A 7 5.30 5.33 18.49
C ARG A 7 6.63 4.92 17.87
N LYS A 8 7.64 4.63 18.71
CA LYS A 8 8.94 4.16 18.24
C LYS A 8 8.82 2.84 17.47
N GLN A 9 8.07 1.87 17.99
CA GLN A 9 7.83 0.59 17.30
C GLN A 9 7.09 0.77 15.97
N GLN A 10 6.15 1.71 15.91
CA GLN A 10 5.44 2.05 14.67
C GLN A 10 6.39 2.67 13.64
N GLU A 11 7.25 3.60 14.05
CA GLU A 11 8.26 4.21 13.18
C GLU A 11 9.28 3.18 12.66
N GLU A 12 9.79 2.31 13.52
CA GLU A 12 10.69 1.20 13.15
C GLU A 12 10.03 0.28 12.11
N ALA A 13 8.75 -0.06 12.31
CA ALA A 13 7.98 -0.86 11.36
C ALA A 13 7.81 -0.16 10.01
N ILE A 14 7.48 1.14 10.01
CA ILE A 14 7.33 1.94 8.79
C ILE A 14 8.66 2.02 8.03
N THR A 15 9.76 2.27 8.73
CA THR A 15 11.10 2.34 8.12
C THR A 15 11.46 1.03 7.44
N ARG A 16 11.33 -0.10 8.14
CA ARG A 16 11.59 -1.43 7.58
C ARG A 16 10.72 -1.74 6.36
N LEU A 17 9.44 -1.38 6.41
CA LEU A 17 8.52 -1.61 5.31
C LEU A 17 8.87 -0.73 4.09
N ARG A 18 9.30 0.52 4.30
CA ARG A 18 9.74 1.43 3.21
C ARG A 18 11.01 0.98 2.50
N GLU A 19 11.89 0.27 3.19
CA GLU A 19 13.10 -0.29 2.56
C GLU A 19 12.75 -1.33 1.49
N THR A 20 11.61 -2.01 1.64
CA THR A 20 11.21 -3.11 0.74
C THR A 20 10.05 -2.74 -0.18
N LEU A 21 8.99 -2.15 0.36
CA LEU A 21 7.75 -1.83 -0.37
C LEU A 21 7.88 -0.47 -1.06
N LYS A 22 7.76 -0.49 -2.38
CA LYS A 22 7.83 0.69 -3.25
C LYS A 22 6.48 0.97 -3.89
N PRO A 23 6.22 2.22 -4.31
CA PRO A 23 5.02 2.52 -5.09
C PRO A 23 4.94 1.60 -6.31
N GLY A 24 3.75 1.07 -6.57
CA GLY A 24 3.45 0.15 -7.67
C GLY A 24 3.56 -1.34 -7.32
N ASP A 25 4.15 -1.68 -6.17
CA ASP A 25 4.28 -3.06 -5.70
C ASP A 25 2.91 -3.69 -5.43
N THR A 26 2.86 -5.02 -5.60
CA THR A 26 1.67 -5.81 -5.28
C THR A 26 1.85 -6.48 -3.93
N VAL A 27 0.91 -6.20 -3.03
CA VAL A 27 0.78 -6.80 -1.71
C VAL A 27 -0.42 -7.74 -1.74
N TYR A 28 -0.20 -8.95 -1.26
CA TYR A 28 -1.22 -9.97 -1.21
C TYR A 28 -1.82 -10.06 0.19
N THR A 29 -3.13 -10.27 0.26
CA THR A 29 -3.85 -10.43 1.52
C THR A 29 -4.48 -11.81 1.57
N ILE A 30 -4.38 -12.46 2.73
CA ILE A 30 -5.00 -13.77 3.00
C ILE A 30 -6.06 -13.56 4.07
N LEU A 31 -7.29 -13.99 3.79
CA LEU A 31 -8.37 -13.96 4.78
C LEU A 31 -8.25 -15.19 5.70
N ARG A 32 -7.77 -14.99 6.92
CA ARG A 32 -7.56 -16.09 7.90
C ARG A 32 -8.81 -16.43 8.67
N HIS A 33 -9.61 -15.43 9.02
CA HIS A 33 -10.81 -15.62 9.82
C HIS A 33 -11.79 -14.44 9.68
N VAL A 34 -13.07 -14.72 9.89
CA VAL A 34 -14.14 -13.72 9.99
C VAL A 34 -14.93 -13.97 11.27
N SER A 35 -15.22 -12.92 12.05
CA SER A 35 -16.08 -13.05 13.23
C SER A 35 -17.48 -13.52 12.83
N ARG A 36 -18.20 -14.18 13.75
CA ARG A 36 -19.60 -14.59 13.53
C ARG A 36 -20.52 -13.45 13.08
N SER A 37 -20.27 -12.23 13.56
CA SER A 37 -21.02 -11.03 13.19
C SER A 37 -20.68 -10.47 11.80
N GLY A 38 -19.60 -10.95 11.16
CA GLY A 38 -19.07 -10.38 9.92
C GLY A 38 -18.37 -9.03 10.08
N MET A 39 -18.32 -8.49 11.32
CA MET A 39 -17.81 -7.15 11.63
C MET A 39 -16.30 -7.09 11.81
N SER A 40 -15.61 -8.21 11.92
CA SER A 40 -14.15 -8.26 12.06
C SER A 40 -13.53 -9.40 11.26
N ARG A 41 -12.35 -9.14 10.72
CA ARG A 41 -11.55 -10.08 9.92
C ARG A 41 -10.13 -10.12 10.45
N SER A 42 -9.50 -11.28 10.31
CA SER A 42 -8.07 -11.48 10.57
C SER A 42 -7.40 -11.68 9.23
N ILE A 43 -6.54 -10.74 8.85
CA ILE A 43 -5.99 -10.65 7.49
C ILE A 43 -4.47 -10.70 7.56
N SER A 44 -3.84 -11.72 6.97
CA SER A 44 -2.39 -11.73 6.80
C SER A 44 -2.01 -10.92 5.58
N VAL A 45 -0.82 -10.32 5.60
CA VAL A 45 -0.30 -9.44 4.55
C VAL A 45 1.06 -9.95 4.12
N VAL A 46 1.20 -10.33 2.85
CA VAL A 46 2.41 -10.94 2.32
C VAL A 46 2.84 -10.29 1.00
N GLN A 47 4.11 -10.39 0.66
CA GLN A 47 4.67 -9.98 -0.62
C GLN A 47 5.34 -11.18 -1.28
N VAL A 48 5.16 -11.32 -2.60
CA VAL A 48 5.88 -12.31 -3.40
C VAL A 48 7.06 -11.62 -4.08
N GLY A 49 8.27 -12.06 -3.76
CA GLY A 49 9.51 -11.62 -4.36
C GLY A 49 9.64 -12.07 -5.82
N GLN A 50 10.57 -11.47 -6.55
CA GLN A 50 10.84 -11.83 -7.95
C GLN A 50 11.38 -13.26 -8.11
N ASP A 51 12.04 -13.76 -7.07
CA ASP A 51 12.53 -15.13 -6.93
C ASP A 51 11.43 -16.15 -6.55
N GLY A 52 10.19 -15.69 -6.37
CA GLY A 52 9.08 -16.51 -5.88
C GLY A 52 9.06 -16.68 -4.36
N GLY A 53 9.99 -16.07 -3.62
CA GLY A 53 10.00 -16.08 -2.16
C GLY A 53 8.78 -15.34 -1.60
N VAL A 54 8.20 -15.85 -0.51
CA VAL A 54 7.06 -15.21 0.16
C VAL A 54 7.56 -14.55 1.44
N PHE A 55 7.37 -13.23 1.54
CA PHE A 55 7.68 -12.44 2.71
C PHE A 55 6.40 -12.14 3.48
N ASP A 56 6.32 -12.60 4.73
CA ASP A 56 5.21 -12.27 5.62
C ASP A 56 5.47 -10.95 6.34
N TRP A 57 4.61 -9.98 6.07
CA TRP A 57 4.67 -8.63 6.65
C TRP A 57 3.60 -8.38 7.70
N THR A 58 2.76 -9.36 8.02
CA THR A 58 1.54 -9.21 8.85
C THR A 58 1.81 -8.46 10.15
N TRP A 59 2.83 -8.87 10.91
CA TRP A 59 3.22 -8.25 12.19
C TRP A 59 3.81 -6.85 12.05
N ALA A 60 4.55 -6.59 10.97
CA ALA A 60 5.08 -5.26 10.69
C ALA A 60 3.96 -4.32 10.26
N VAL A 61 3.04 -4.81 9.43
CA VAL A 61 1.89 -4.05 8.93
C VAL A 61 0.98 -3.67 10.08
N ALA A 62 0.59 -4.60 10.95
CA ALA A 62 -0.24 -4.28 12.13
C ALA A 62 0.37 -3.14 12.96
N ARG A 63 1.68 -3.21 13.24
CA ARG A 63 2.40 -2.15 13.96
C ARG A 63 2.43 -0.83 13.19
N ALA A 64 2.70 -0.86 11.90
CA ALA A 64 2.76 0.34 11.06
C ALA A 64 1.42 1.08 10.97
N ILE A 65 0.31 0.34 10.85
CA ILE A 65 -1.03 0.94 10.76
C ILE A 65 -1.66 1.20 12.14
N GLY A 66 -1.08 0.63 13.21
CA GLY A 66 -1.56 0.79 14.60
C GLY A 66 -2.71 -0.15 14.96
N GLU A 67 -2.85 -1.26 14.26
CA GLU A 67 -3.86 -2.30 14.51
C GLU A 67 -3.29 -3.43 15.37
N ARG A 68 -4.18 -4.22 15.98
CA ARG A 68 -3.79 -5.39 16.77
C ARG A 68 -3.54 -6.60 15.88
N ILE A 69 -2.68 -7.50 16.33
CA ILE A 69 -2.59 -8.85 15.78
C ILE A 69 -3.63 -9.74 16.44
N ASP A 70 -4.27 -10.56 15.64
CA ASP A 70 -5.06 -11.70 16.09
C ASP A 70 -4.14 -12.90 16.27
N GLU A 71 -3.68 -13.13 17.51
CA GLU A 71 -2.73 -14.19 17.86
C GLU A 71 -3.28 -15.60 17.59
N LYS A 72 -4.61 -15.76 17.48
CA LYS A 72 -5.22 -17.07 17.20
C LYS A 72 -5.18 -17.44 15.72
N TYR A 73 -5.25 -16.44 14.86
CA TYR A 73 -5.41 -16.63 13.41
C TYR A 73 -4.28 -15.99 12.60
N ASP A 74 -3.22 -15.50 13.26
CA ASP A 74 -2.03 -14.89 12.67
C ASP A 74 -2.33 -13.85 11.58
N GLY A 75 -3.19 -12.88 11.93
CA GLY A 75 -3.65 -11.84 11.01
C GLY A 75 -3.77 -10.48 11.67
N VAL A 76 -3.68 -9.41 10.88
CA VAL A 76 -4.06 -8.07 11.33
C VAL A 76 -5.56 -8.06 11.62
N LYS A 77 -5.93 -7.63 12.83
CA LYS A 77 -7.31 -7.58 13.27
C LYS A 77 -7.97 -6.31 12.73
N MET A 78 -8.75 -6.47 11.67
CA MET A 78 -9.46 -5.37 11.02
C MET A 78 -10.94 -5.41 11.39
N SER A 79 -11.48 -4.25 11.78
CA SER A 79 -12.93 -4.08 12.01
C SER A 79 -13.56 -3.31 10.85
N GLY A 80 -14.78 -3.66 10.49
CA GLY A 80 -15.55 -3.02 9.43
C GLY A 80 -16.47 -4.01 8.69
N CYS A 81 -17.42 -3.47 7.95
CA CYS A 81 -18.34 -4.21 7.09
C CYS A 81 -18.67 -3.41 5.83
N GLY A 82 -19.12 -4.08 4.77
CA GLY A 82 -19.60 -3.43 3.54
C GLY A 82 -18.51 -2.96 2.57
N MET A 83 -17.25 -3.36 2.76
CA MET A 83 -16.14 -3.06 1.85
C MET A 83 -15.14 -4.23 1.78
N ASP A 84 -14.22 -4.17 0.81
CA ASP A 84 -13.07 -5.08 0.74
C ASP A 84 -12.06 -4.72 1.83
N MET A 85 -12.00 -5.54 2.88
CA MET A 85 -11.11 -5.29 4.02
C MET A 85 -9.65 -5.63 3.73
N GLY A 86 -9.36 -6.46 2.72
CA GLY A 86 -8.00 -6.68 2.26
C GLY A 86 -7.47 -5.40 1.61
N PHE A 87 -8.28 -4.80 0.73
CA PHE A 87 -8.01 -3.49 0.16
C PHE A 87 -7.83 -2.42 1.25
N GLU A 88 -8.76 -2.31 2.22
CA GLU A 88 -8.64 -1.34 3.32
C GLU A 88 -7.33 -1.49 4.11
N THR A 89 -6.91 -2.73 4.36
CA THR A 89 -5.65 -3.02 5.07
C THR A 89 -4.45 -2.45 4.29
N VAL A 90 -4.40 -2.73 2.98
CA VAL A 90 -3.33 -2.23 2.10
C VAL A 90 -3.43 -0.72 1.90
N TYR A 91 -4.64 -0.16 1.84
CA TYR A 91 -4.90 1.27 1.72
C TYR A 91 -4.34 2.05 2.92
N ARG A 92 -4.63 1.58 4.15
CA ARG A 92 -4.07 2.16 5.38
C ARG A 92 -2.55 2.02 5.44
N LEU A 93 -2.03 0.86 5.06
CA LEU A 93 -0.58 0.62 4.98
C LEU A 93 0.06 1.63 4.03
N SER A 94 -0.44 1.72 2.80
CA SER A 94 0.07 2.62 1.77
C SER A 94 0.04 4.07 2.24
N TRP A 95 -1.03 4.53 2.88
CA TRP A 95 -1.11 5.88 3.43
C TRP A 95 -0.02 6.16 4.48
N LYS A 96 0.32 5.17 5.30
CA LYS A 96 1.39 5.28 6.31
C LYS A 96 2.78 5.30 5.67
N LEU A 97 2.99 4.51 4.61
CA LEU A 97 4.28 4.46 3.93
C LEU A 97 4.50 5.67 3.03
N PHE A 98 3.47 6.24 2.42
CA PHE A 98 3.57 7.30 1.42
C PHE A 98 2.71 8.52 1.79
N PRO A 99 2.96 9.16 2.96
CA PRO A 99 2.10 10.22 3.50
C PRO A 99 2.12 11.51 2.68
N ASP A 100 3.14 11.71 1.85
CA ASP A 100 3.29 12.89 1.00
C ASP A 100 2.84 12.62 -0.44
N GLY A 101 2.37 11.40 -0.74
CA GLY A 101 2.05 10.96 -2.09
C GLY A 101 3.15 10.11 -2.70
N PHE A 102 3.08 9.89 -4.01
CA PHE A 102 4.03 9.06 -4.74
C PHE A 102 4.11 9.45 -6.22
N ASP A 103 5.26 9.18 -6.83
CA ASP A 103 5.45 9.41 -8.25
C ASP A 103 4.74 8.35 -9.08
N CYS A 104 4.06 8.79 -10.15
CA CYS A 104 3.34 7.92 -11.05
C CYS A 104 4.25 6.81 -11.61
N VAL A 105 3.85 5.57 -11.34
CA VAL A 105 4.58 4.35 -11.72
C VAL A 105 4.27 3.88 -13.15
N GLY A 106 3.53 4.67 -13.92
CA GLY A 106 3.22 4.40 -15.33
C GLY A 106 1.92 3.63 -15.54
N GLY A 107 1.89 2.73 -16.54
CA GLY A 107 0.66 2.18 -17.17
C GLY A 107 -0.34 1.51 -16.26
N LYS A 108 0.17 1.02 -15.14
CA LYS A 108 -0.60 0.30 -14.13
C LYS A 108 -0.56 1.06 -12.82
N CYS A 109 -0.51 2.39 -12.89
CA CYS A 109 -0.52 3.23 -11.70
C CYS A 109 -1.87 3.11 -11.00
N PRO A 110 -1.88 2.72 -9.71
CA PRO A 110 -3.11 2.54 -8.94
C PRO A 110 -3.77 3.85 -8.47
N SER A 111 -3.16 5.01 -8.71
CA SER A 111 -3.69 6.31 -8.27
C SER A 111 -5.12 6.56 -8.76
N ALA A 112 -5.97 7.07 -7.87
CA ALA A 112 -7.34 7.43 -8.21
C ALA A 112 -7.40 8.59 -9.21
N ASP A 113 -6.34 9.39 -9.36
CA ASP A 113 -6.28 10.46 -10.36
C ASP A 113 -6.51 9.93 -11.79
N HIS A 114 -6.04 8.71 -12.07
CA HIS A 114 -6.25 8.05 -13.35
C HIS A 114 -7.71 7.60 -13.53
N SER A 115 -8.33 7.06 -12.48
CA SER A 115 -9.73 6.64 -12.49
C SER A 115 -10.70 7.83 -12.59
N ASN A 116 -10.34 8.96 -11.98
CA ASN A 116 -11.12 10.19 -11.98
C ASN A 116 -10.89 11.04 -13.24
N ARG A 117 -10.15 10.52 -14.23
CA ARG A 117 -9.84 11.20 -15.51
C ARG A 117 -9.21 12.58 -15.31
N LEU A 118 -8.44 12.76 -14.23
CA LEU A 118 -7.67 13.98 -14.03
C LEU A 118 -6.57 14.04 -15.08
N LYS A 119 -6.36 15.24 -15.60
CA LYS A 119 -5.26 15.49 -16.53
C LYS A 119 -3.98 15.70 -15.73
N PRO A 120 -2.88 15.04 -16.11
CA PRO A 120 -1.59 15.28 -15.48
C PRO A 120 -1.17 16.75 -15.65
N PRO A 121 -0.41 17.31 -14.69
CA PRO A 121 0.12 18.67 -14.79
C PRO A 121 0.93 18.89 -16.08
N LYS A 122 0.92 20.13 -16.59
CA LYS A 122 1.74 20.49 -17.75
C LYS A 122 3.22 20.16 -17.49
N GLY A 123 3.88 19.54 -18.46
CA GLY A 123 5.29 19.14 -18.35
C GLY A 123 5.53 17.81 -17.62
N THR A 124 4.47 17.11 -17.23
CA THR A 124 4.56 15.73 -16.73
C THR A 124 4.15 14.73 -17.81
N CYS A 125 4.64 13.49 -17.76
CA CYS A 125 4.29 12.48 -18.74
C CYS A 125 2.78 12.18 -18.71
N LEU A 126 2.09 12.52 -19.81
CA LEU A 126 0.66 12.23 -20.03
C LEU A 126 0.37 10.74 -20.14
N ASP A 127 1.31 10.02 -20.72
CA ASP A 127 1.09 8.64 -21.11
C ASP A 127 2.38 7.84 -21.02
N HIS A 128 2.19 6.57 -20.72
CA HIS A 128 3.16 5.49 -20.72
C HIS A 128 3.94 5.36 -22.05
N VAL A 129 3.46 6.07 -23.09
CA VAL A 129 3.96 6.11 -24.47
C VAL A 129 5.41 6.63 -24.58
N LYS A 130 5.92 7.37 -23.59
CA LYS A 130 7.30 7.89 -23.65
C LYS A 130 8.30 7.19 -22.73
N ARG A 131 7.90 6.17 -21.97
CA ARG A 131 8.80 5.48 -21.03
C ARG A 131 9.19 4.09 -21.52
N GLU A 132 10.42 3.95 -22.00
CA GLU A 132 11.06 2.67 -22.29
C GLU A 132 11.91 2.30 -21.07
N ASN A 133 11.74 1.09 -20.51
CA ASN A 133 12.43 0.65 -19.28
C ASN A 133 12.29 1.64 -18.09
N GLY A 134 11.17 2.36 -17.98
CA GLY A 134 10.90 3.31 -16.89
C GLY A 134 11.47 4.72 -17.08
N VAL A 135 12.20 4.99 -18.18
CA VAL A 135 12.84 6.29 -18.43
C VAL A 135 12.07 7.08 -19.49
N CYS A 136 11.65 8.31 -19.17
CA CYS A 136 11.00 9.20 -20.15
C CYS A 136 12.01 9.59 -21.25
N ARG A 137 11.67 9.37 -22.53
CA ARG A 137 12.52 9.79 -23.67
C ARG A 137 12.74 11.31 -23.75
N ASP A 138 11.86 12.08 -23.13
CA ASP A 138 12.02 13.52 -22.95
C ASP A 138 12.80 13.79 -21.66
N LYS A 139 13.97 14.43 -21.76
CA LYS A 139 14.84 14.72 -20.61
C LYS A 139 14.24 15.75 -19.64
N ASN A 140 13.24 16.52 -20.07
CA ASN A 140 12.58 17.54 -19.26
C ASN A 140 11.25 17.05 -18.67
N CYS A 141 10.83 15.84 -19.02
CA CYS A 141 9.60 15.20 -18.58
C CYS A 141 9.75 14.68 -17.14
N LYS A 142 9.04 15.32 -16.21
CA LYS A 142 8.98 14.86 -14.81
C LYS A 142 7.86 13.81 -14.63
N PRO A 143 8.01 12.85 -13.71
CA PRO A 143 6.88 12.03 -13.29
C PRO A 143 5.74 12.91 -12.79
N TRP A 144 4.52 12.50 -13.10
CA TRP A 144 3.35 13.06 -12.43
C TRP A 144 3.40 12.61 -10.97
N HIS A 145 3.66 13.54 -10.07
CA HIS A 145 3.55 13.30 -8.64
C HIS A 145 2.08 13.28 -8.22
N HIS A 146 1.61 12.15 -7.70
CA HIS A 146 0.30 12.06 -7.07
C HIS A 146 0.41 12.60 -5.66
N GLU A 147 -0.38 13.62 -5.33
CA GLU A 147 -0.28 14.34 -4.07
C GLU A 147 -0.60 13.47 -2.84
N ARG A 148 -0.39 14.02 -1.65
CA ARG A 148 -0.67 13.41 -0.34
C ARG A 148 -1.96 12.59 -0.25
N HIS A 149 -3.07 13.09 -0.79
CA HIS A 149 -4.37 12.40 -0.72
C HIS A 149 -4.41 11.10 -1.56
N GLN A 150 -3.43 10.88 -2.43
CA GLN A 150 -3.28 9.68 -3.25
C GLN A 150 -2.30 8.66 -2.64
N GLY A 151 -1.58 8.99 -1.56
CA GLY A 151 -0.59 8.09 -0.95
C GLY A 151 -1.13 6.72 -0.57
N ALA A 152 -2.42 6.62 -0.23
CA ALA A 152 -3.08 5.35 0.07
C ALA A 152 -3.24 4.41 -1.15
N TYR A 153 -3.09 4.93 -2.36
CA TYR A 153 -3.17 4.14 -3.57
C TYR A 153 -1.80 3.63 -4.02
N ALA A 154 -0.68 4.06 -3.44
CA ALA A 154 0.65 3.71 -3.95
C ALA A 154 0.91 2.19 -4.04
N LEU A 155 0.28 1.36 -3.20
CA LEU A 155 0.37 -0.10 -3.25
C LEU A 155 -0.85 -0.73 -3.92
N LYS A 156 -0.65 -1.87 -4.58
CA LYS A 156 -1.73 -2.68 -5.16
C LYS A 156 -2.08 -3.81 -4.21
N GLN A 157 -3.38 -4.07 -4.03
CA GLN A 157 -3.85 -5.22 -3.28
C GLN A 157 -4.28 -6.35 -4.22
N ARG A 158 -4.03 -7.60 -3.80
CA ARG A 158 -4.63 -8.81 -4.38
C ARG A 158 -4.96 -9.84 -3.30
N TRP A 159 -6.03 -10.60 -3.51
CA TRP A 159 -6.35 -11.77 -2.68
C TRP A 159 -5.61 -13.01 -3.19
N ILE A 160 -5.23 -13.88 -2.25
CA ILE A 160 -4.76 -15.26 -2.48
C ILE A 160 -5.38 -16.20 -1.45
#